data_AF-A0AAV0FWM6-F1
#
_entry.id   AF-A0AAV0FWM6-F1
#
_cell.length_a   1.000
_cell.length_b   1.000
_cell.length_c   1.000
_cell.angle_alpha   90.00
_cell.angle_beta   90.00
_cell.angle_gamma   90.00
#
_symmetry.space_group_name_H-M   'P 1'
#
loop_
_entity.id
_entity.type
_entity.pdbx_description
1 polymer ?
#
loop_
_entity_poly.entity_id
_entity_poly.type
_entity_poly.pdbx_seq_one_letter_code
_entity_poly.pdbx_strand_id
1 'polypeptide(L)'
;MMISRRQTGAAAVGVAILCFALLMMLTPTIPQPQKYHDYADKRKLLPGIPYTLNVISNLPFFAIGVAGLLLCYHRNYFKISLKGEVLGWTCFYIGIAAVAFGSSYYHLKPNDATLVWDRLPMAIAMAGILTIFVIERVDDRRGVYSLIPFVLASVASVFYWRYYDDLRPYAILETVPRVAVVLMAIVVPPRYTHSSYWLWAAGLYIT
;
A
#
# COMPACT_ATOMS: atom_id res chain seq x y z
N MET A 1 -27.18 5.39 -16.78
CA MET A 1 -25.99 6.14 -17.26
C MET A 1 -24.79 6.05 -16.30
N MET A 2 -24.97 6.33 -15.00
CA MET A 2 -23.86 6.33 -14.02
C MET A 2 -23.22 4.95 -13.76
N ILE A 3 -24.02 3.88 -13.68
CA ILE A 3 -23.54 2.49 -13.49
C ILE A 3 -22.68 2.02 -14.68
N SER A 4 -23.15 2.27 -15.90
CA SER A 4 -22.40 1.95 -17.13
C SER A 4 -21.07 2.70 -17.18
N ARG A 5 -21.05 4.01 -16.86
CA ARG A 5 -19.81 4.80 -16.81
C ARG A 5 -18.81 4.28 -15.77
N ARG A 6 -19.29 3.85 -14.60
CA ARG A 6 -18.47 3.24 -13.53
C ARG A 6 -17.83 1.92 -13.99
N GLN A 7 -18.61 1.05 -14.64
CA GLN A 7 -18.11 -0.22 -15.17
C GLN A 7 -17.09 -0.02 -16.29
N THR A 8 -17.36 0.88 -17.24
CA THR A 8 -16.44 1.19 -18.34
C THR A 8 -15.13 1.80 -17.82
N GLY A 9 -15.21 2.75 -16.88
CA GLY A 9 -14.02 3.37 -16.28
C GLY A 9 -13.17 2.37 -15.49
N ALA A 10 -13.80 1.53 -14.66
CA ALA A 10 -13.11 0.47 -13.93
C ALA A 10 -12.44 -0.55 -14.87
N ALA A 11 -13.12 -0.95 -15.95
CA ALA A 11 -12.55 -1.85 -16.95
C ALA A 11 -11.34 -1.24 -17.66
N ALA A 12 -11.42 0.03 -18.07
CA ALA A 12 -10.31 0.73 -18.71
C ALA A 12 -9.08 0.82 -17.80
N VAL A 13 -9.27 1.16 -16.52
CA VAL A 13 -8.18 1.18 -15.53
C VAL A 13 -7.62 -0.22 -15.30
N GLY A 14 -8.47 -1.25 -15.22
CA GLY A 14 -8.04 -2.65 -15.10
C GLY A 14 -7.17 -3.10 -16.27
N VAL A 15 -7.57 -2.78 -17.51
CA VAL A 15 -6.77 -3.08 -18.71
C VAL A 15 -5.44 -2.33 -18.68
N ALA A 16 -5.43 -1.05 -18.32
CA ALA A 16 -4.19 -0.27 -18.22
C ALA A 16 -3.21 -0.86 -17.19
N ILE A 17 -3.72 -1.30 -16.03
CA ILE A 17 -2.93 -1.97 -14.99
C ILE A 17 -2.35 -3.30 -15.52
N LEU A 18 -3.16 -4.10 -16.22
CA LEU A 18 -2.70 -5.36 -16.80
C LEU A 18 -1.63 -5.14 -17.86
N CYS A 19 -1.82 -4.17 -18.76
CA CYS A 19 -0.82 -3.81 -19.75
C CYS A 19 0.48 -3.35 -19.09
N PHE A 20 0.40 -2.49 -18.07
CA PHE A 20 1.58 -2.05 -17.32
C PHE A 20 2.32 -3.21 -16.65
N ALA A 21 1.59 -4.11 -15.97
CA ALA A 21 2.18 -5.28 -15.33
C ALA A 21 2.85 -6.21 -16.36
N LEU A 22 2.21 -6.46 -17.51
CA LEU A 22 2.78 -7.26 -18.60
C LEU A 22 4.05 -6.62 -19.15
N LEU A 23 4.03 -5.31 -19.43
CA LEU A 23 5.21 -4.59 -19.93
C LEU A 23 6.37 -4.65 -18.93
N MET A 24 6.10 -4.47 -17.64
CA MET A 24 7.10 -4.64 -16.57
C MET A 24 7.69 -6.06 -16.55
N MET A 25 6.88 -7.09 -16.75
CA MET A 25 7.37 -8.48 -16.76
C MET A 25 8.20 -8.82 -18.01
N LEU A 26 8.06 -8.06 -19.09
CA LEU A 26 8.85 -8.21 -20.32
C LEU A 26 10.23 -7.56 -20.25
N THR A 27 10.49 -6.67 -19.27
CA THR A 27 11.83 -6.09 -19.09
C THR A 27 12.79 -7.14 -18.50
N PRO A 28 14.12 -6.91 -18.55
CA PRO A 28 15.06 -7.69 -17.75
C PRO A 28 14.68 -7.67 -16.26
N THR A 29 15.14 -8.69 -15.52
CA THR A 29 15.01 -8.73 -14.05
C THR A 29 15.60 -7.48 -13.43
N ILE A 30 14.94 -6.96 -12.40
CA ILE A 30 15.41 -5.77 -11.68
C ILE A 30 15.97 -6.22 -10.33
N PRO A 31 17.30 -6.39 -10.20
CA PRO A 31 17.91 -6.78 -8.93
C PRO A 31 17.80 -5.66 -7.91
N GLN A 32 17.89 -6.01 -6.62
CA GLN A 32 17.95 -5.02 -5.56
C GLN A 32 19.26 -4.21 -5.65
N PRO A 33 19.19 -2.89 -5.89
CA PRO A 33 20.40 -2.08 -5.84
C PRO A 33 20.91 -2.05 -4.39
N GLN A 34 22.13 -2.53 -4.15
CA GLN A 34 22.71 -2.55 -2.80
C GLN A 34 22.95 -1.13 -2.25
N LYS A 35 23.15 -0.14 -3.15
CA LYS A 35 23.19 1.28 -2.81
C LYS A 35 21.90 1.79 -2.16
N TYR A 36 20.79 1.05 -2.25
CA TYR A 36 19.55 1.38 -1.56
C TYR A 36 19.73 1.43 -0.03
N HIS A 37 20.66 0.66 0.52
CA HIS A 37 20.93 0.67 1.96
C HIS A 37 21.67 1.94 2.42
N ASP A 38 22.31 2.66 1.50
CA ASP A 38 23.04 3.90 1.80
C ASP A 38 22.12 5.10 2.06
N TYR A 39 20.83 5.00 1.75
CA TYR A 39 19.83 6.04 2.05
C TYR A 39 19.55 6.19 3.55
N ALA A 40 20.04 5.27 4.39
CA ALA A 40 19.88 5.39 5.84
C ALA A 40 20.72 6.55 6.41
N ASP A 41 20.12 7.32 7.32
CA ASP A 41 20.71 8.49 7.99
C ASP A 41 21.98 8.16 8.77
N LYS A 42 23.14 8.65 8.36
CA LYS A 42 24.40 8.29 9.04
C LYS A 42 24.63 9.04 10.36
N ARG A 43 23.73 9.95 10.74
CA ARG A 43 23.84 10.77 11.96
C ARG A 43 23.42 9.95 13.20
N LYS A 44 24.18 10.11 14.28
CA LYS A 44 23.90 9.52 15.60
C LYS A 44 23.42 10.63 16.53
N LEU A 45 22.13 10.99 16.46
CA LEU A 45 21.58 12.09 17.24
C LEU A 45 21.18 11.67 18.66
N LEU A 46 20.84 10.39 18.87
CA LEU A 46 20.57 9.84 20.20
C LEU A 46 21.58 8.75 20.57
N PRO A 47 22.07 8.71 21.82
CA PRO A 47 22.96 7.65 22.29
C PRO A 47 22.30 6.27 22.12
N GLY A 48 23.02 5.32 21.51
CA GLY A 48 22.57 3.94 21.35
C GLY A 48 21.60 3.67 20.18
N ILE A 49 21.12 4.70 19.47
CA ILE A 49 20.20 4.54 18.33
C ILE A 49 20.91 4.95 17.02
N PRO A 50 21.45 4.00 16.23
CA PRO A 50 21.98 4.31 14.91
C PRO A 50 20.85 4.74 13.97
N TYR A 51 21.16 5.59 12.98
CA TYR A 51 20.18 6.09 12.01
C TYR A 51 18.96 6.75 12.67
N THR A 52 19.23 7.59 13.67
CA THR A 52 18.25 8.06 14.65
C THR A 52 17.03 8.69 13.99
N LEU A 53 17.22 9.52 12.95
CA LEU A 53 16.09 10.18 12.31
C LEU A 53 15.18 9.22 11.56
N ASN A 54 15.72 8.18 10.91
CA ASN A 54 14.90 7.16 10.25
C ASN A 54 14.05 6.38 11.26
N VAL A 55 14.61 6.05 12.42
CA VAL A 55 13.88 5.31 13.46
C VAL A 55 12.78 6.17 14.08
N ILE A 56 13.07 7.43 14.40
CA ILE A 56 12.09 8.32 15.04
C ILE A 56 10.99 8.72 14.05
N SER A 57 11.31 8.92 12.77
CA SER A 57 10.32 9.25 11.73
C SER A 57 9.29 8.14 11.52
N ASN A 58 9.51 6.95 12.11
CA ASN A 58 8.55 5.84 12.05
C ASN A 58 7.45 5.91 13.13
N LEU A 59 7.65 6.66 14.21
CA LEU A 59 6.65 6.79 15.29
C LEU A 59 5.29 7.35 14.83
N PRO A 60 5.24 8.36 13.93
CA PRO A 60 3.97 8.84 13.38
C PRO A 60 3.15 7.73 12.69
N PHE A 61 3.78 6.78 11.98
CA PHE A 61 3.07 5.66 11.37
C PHE A 61 2.40 4.78 12.42
N PHE A 62 3.07 4.50 13.54
CA PHE A 62 2.47 3.74 14.63
C PHE A 62 1.24 4.45 15.21
N ALA A 63 1.38 5.75 15.51
CA ALA A 63 0.27 6.55 16.05
C ALA A 63 -0.94 6.58 15.11
N ILE A 64 -0.71 6.81 13.81
CA ILE A 64 -1.76 6.84 12.78
C ILE A 64 -2.39 5.45 12.61
N GLY A 65 -1.58 4.39 12.59
CA GLY A 65 -2.05 3.01 12.48
C GLY A 65 -2.97 2.63 13.65
N VAL A 66 -2.56 2.91 14.88
CA VAL A 66 -3.38 2.63 16.07
C VAL A 66 -4.67 3.46 16.06
N ALA A 67 -4.58 4.78 15.79
CA ALA A 67 -5.76 5.63 15.70
C ALA A 67 -6.76 5.12 14.66
N GLY A 68 -6.28 4.73 13.47
CA GLY A 68 -7.11 4.15 12.42
C GLY A 68 -7.76 2.83 12.80
N LEU A 69 -7.05 1.95 13.51
CA LEU A 69 -7.61 0.69 14.04
C LEU A 69 -8.71 0.94 15.08
N LEU A 70 -8.49 1.89 15.99
CA LEU A 70 -9.50 2.30 16.95
C LEU A 70 -10.75 2.84 16.24
N LEU A 71 -10.58 3.66 15.21
CA LEU A 71 -11.70 4.17 14.41
C LEU A 71 -12.45 3.04 13.66
N CYS A 72 -11.72 2.06 13.11
CA CYS A 72 -12.32 0.88 12.48
C CYS A 72 -13.10 0.02 13.47
N TYR A 73 -12.59 -0.12 14.70
CA TYR A 73 -13.26 -0.87 15.78
C TYR A 73 -14.58 -0.20 16.19
N HIS A 74 -14.59 1.13 16.32
CA HIS A 74 -15.77 1.86 16.77
C HIS A 74 -16.85 2.01 15.68
N ARG A 75 -16.57 1.64 14.41
CA ARG A 75 -17.45 1.51 13.20
C ARG A 75 -18.36 2.68 12.83
N ASN A 76 -18.68 3.58 13.74
CA ASN A 76 -19.76 4.55 13.66
C ASN A 76 -19.26 5.97 13.32
N TYR A 77 -17.94 6.20 13.38
CA TYR A 77 -17.37 7.54 13.18
C TYR A 77 -17.43 7.99 11.71
N PHE A 78 -17.13 7.08 10.77
CA PHE A 78 -17.07 7.40 9.33
C PHE A 78 -18.33 7.02 8.55
N LYS A 79 -19.38 6.51 9.21
CA LYS A 79 -20.59 5.97 8.56
C LYS A 79 -20.27 5.00 7.41
N ILE A 80 -19.28 4.13 7.61
CA ILE A 80 -18.87 3.12 6.63
C ILE A 80 -20.05 2.19 6.37
N SER A 81 -20.54 2.15 5.13
CA SER A 81 -21.79 1.46 4.82
C SER A 81 -21.62 -0.06 4.68
N LEU A 82 -20.40 -0.53 4.40
CA LEU A 82 -20.13 -1.94 4.11
C LEU A 82 -19.12 -2.55 5.08
N LYS A 83 -19.45 -3.74 5.60
CA LYS A 83 -18.52 -4.54 6.44
C LYS A 83 -17.18 -4.82 5.74
N GLY A 84 -17.20 -4.92 4.41
CA GLY A 84 -16.01 -5.14 3.59
C GLY A 84 -14.99 -4.01 3.64
N GLU A 85 -15.47 -2.76 3.69
CA GLU A 85 -14.60 -1.58 3.76
C GLU A 85 -13.84 -1.56 5.08
N VAL A 86 -14.51 -1.95 6.18
CA VAL A 86 -13.86 -2.08 7.50
C VAL A 86 -12.72 -3.10 7.45
N LEU A 87 -12.88 -4.23 6.75
CA LEU A 87 -11.80 -5.21 6.60
C LEU A 87 -10.61 -4.63 5.83
N GLY A 88 -10.86 -3.96 4.71
CA GLY A 88 -9.81 -3.30 3.93
C GLY A 88 -9.07 -2.22 4.72
N TRP A 89 -9.81 -1.37 5.45
CA TRP A 89 -9.22 -0.33 6.30
C TRP A 89 -8.46 -0.92 7.49
N THR A 90 -8.99 -1.97 8.11
CA THR A 90 -8.29 -2.67 9.20
C THR A 90 -6.98 -3.26 8.69
N CYS A 91 -6.98 -3.90 7.51
CA CYS A 91 -5.78 -4.42 6.88
C CYS A 91 -4.76 -3.31 6.58
N PHE A 92 -5.22 -2.17 6.03
CA PHE A 92 -4.39 -0.99 5.81
C PHE A 92 -3.73 -0.49 7.10
N TYR A 93 -4.51 -0.24 8.15
CA TYR A 93 -3.98 0.32 9.39
C TYR A 93 -3.13 -0.68 10.20
N ILE A 94 -3.39 -1.99 10.11
CA ILE A 94 -2.46 -3.02 10.61
C ILE A 94 -1.11 -2.89 9.90
N GLY A 95 -1.13 -2.79 8.56
CA GLY A 95 0.08 -2.59 7.77
C GLY A 95 0.83 -1.33 8.19
N ILE A 96 0.16 -0.19 8.29
CA ILE A 96 0.76 1.09 8.71
C ILE A 96 1.34 1.03 10.12
N ALA A 97 0.65 0.42 11.09
CA ALA A 97 1.20 0.24 12.43
C ALA A 97 2.45 -0.67 12.40
N ALA A 98 2.42 -1.73 11.59
CA ALA A 98 3.53 -2.66 11.43
C ALA A 98 4.74 -2.06 10.68
N VAL A 99 4.53 -1.09 9.76
CA VAL A 99 5.60 -0.33 9.10
C VAL A 99 6.52 0.30 10.13
N ALA A 100 5.97 0.84 11.22
CA ALA A 100 6.77 1.49 12.25
C ALA A 100 7.85 0.55 12.83
N PHE A 101 7.51 -0.72 13.04
CA PHE A 101 8.44 -1.72 13.55
C PHE A 101 9.35 -2.26 12.45
N GLY A 102 8.79 -2.60 11.29
CA GLY A 102 9.53 -3.14 10.15
C GLY A 102 10.61 -2.19 9.64
N SER A 103 10.23 -0.94 9.44
CA SER A 103 11.13 0.12 8.98
C SER A 103 12.20 0.46 10.01
N SER A 104 11.83 0.51 11.30
CA SER A 104 12.81 0.72 12.36
C SER A 104 13.81 -0.44 12.43
N TYR A 105 13.35 -1.69 12.30
CA TYR A 105 14.23 -2.85 12.29
C TYR A 105 15.19 -2.84 11.10
N TYR A 106 14.70 -2.50 9.90
CA TYR A 106 15.53 -2.29 8.72
C TYR A 106 16.59 -1.22 8.94
N HIS A 107 16.20 -0.05 9.43
CA HIS A 107 17.13 1.06 9.64
C HIS A 107 18.14 0.80 10.75
N LEU A 108 17.81 -0.01 11.77
CA LEU A 108 18.79 -0.42 12.79
C LEU A 108 19.91 -1.30 12.21
N LYS A 109 19.63 -2.10 11.17
CA LYS A 109 20.61 -2.97 10.52
C LYS A 109 20.33 -3.09 9.02
N PRO A 110 20.64 -2.09 8.19
CA PRO A 110 20.26 -2.08 6.77
C PRO A 110 20.88 -3.25 5.99
N ASN A 111 20.03 -4.13 5.46
CA ASN A 111 20.36 -5.20 4.50
C ASN A 111 19.07 -5.81 3.92
N ASP A 112 19.19 -6.63 2.88
CA ASP A 112 18.07 -7.28 2.21
C ASP A 112 17.18 -8.14 3.11
N ALA A 113 17.77 -8.87 4.08
CA ALA A 113 16.99 -9.71 4.99
C ALA A 113 16.13 -8.86 5.94
N THR A 114 16.66 -7.72 6.39
CA THR A 114 15.89 -6.77 7.21
C THR A 114 14.89 -5.95 6.38
N LEU A 115 15.19 -5.68 5.11
CA LEU A 115 14.32 -4.95 4.18
C LEU A 115 13.01 -5.71 3.87
N VAL A 116 13.01 -7.04 3.97
CA VAL A 116 11.78 -7.86 3.92
C VAL A 116 10.76 -7.35 4.95
N TRP A 117 11.21 -7.03 6.16
CA TRP A 117 10.33 -6.62 7.26
C TRP A 117 9.81 -5.20 7.11
N ASP A 118 10.50 -4.35 6.35
CA ASP A 118 10.02 -3.02 5.97
C ASP A 118 9.00 -3.11 4.83
N ARG A 119 9.29 -3.92 3.80
CA ARG A 119 8.43 -4.09 2.63
C ARG A 119 7.12 -4.82 2.91
N LEU A 120 7.14 -5.82 3.78
CA LEU A 120 5.98 -6.69 4.03
C LEU A 120 4.79 -5.90 4.60
N PRO A 121 4.94 -5.08 5.66
CA PRO A 121 3.87 -4.21 6.15
C PRO A 121 3.35 -3.22 5.11
N MET A 122 4.25 -2.59 4.33
CA MET A 122 3.86 -1.67 3.26
C MET A 122 3.03 -2.37 2.18
N ALA A 123 3.43 -3.56 1.76
CA ALA A 123 2.72 -4.34 0.75
C ALA A 123 1.32 -4.75 1.23
N ILE A 124 1.19 -5.17 2.49
CA ILE A 124 -0.10 -5.49 3.12
C ILE A 124 -0.99 -4.24 3.19
N ALA A 125 -0.42 -3.08 3.56
CA ALA A 125 -1.17 -1.83 3.59
C ALA A 125 -1.73 -1.47 2.20
N MET A 126 -0.90 -1.57 1.17
CA MET A 126 -1.30 -1.30 -0.21
C MET A 126 -2.38 -2.26 -0.73
N ALA A 127 -2.32 -3.55 -0.35
CA ALA A 127 -3.38 -4.51 -0.64
C ALA A 127 -4.73 -4.11 0.01
N GLY A 128 -4.68 -3.59 1.25
CA GLY A 128 -5.86 -3.04 1.94
C GLY A 128 -6.49 -1.87 1.18
N ILE A 129 -5.68 -0.89 0.76
CA ILE A 129 -6.15 0.24 -0.06
C ILE A 129 -6.76 -0.22 -1.37
N LEU A 130 -6.08 -1.12 -2.10
CA LEU A 130 -6.60 -1.62 -3.37
C LEU A 130 -7.94 -2.32 -3.19
N THR A 131 -8.09 -3.10 -2.11
CA THR A 131 -9.36 -3.74 -1.73
C THR A 131 -10.46 -2.71 -1.50
N ILE A 132 -10.21 -1.66 -0.71
CA ILE A 132 -11.18 -0.57 -0.47
C ILE A 132 -11.60 0.07 -1.79
N PHE A 133 -10.64 0.30 -2.69
CA PHE A 133 -10.92 0.85 -4.01
C PHE A 133 -11.82 -0.04 -4.85
N VAL A 134 -11.59 -1.35 -4.88
CA VAL A 134 -12.46 -2.29 -5.61
C VAL A 134 -13.88 -2.28 -5.02
N ILE A 135 -14.01 -2.24 -3.69
CA ILE A 135 -15.32 -2.13 -3.03
C ILE A 135 -16.02 -0.82 -3.42
N GLU A 136 -15.34 0.32 -3.27
CA GLU A 136 -15.94 1.64 -3.48
C GLU A 136 -16.26 1.91 -4.96
N ARG A 137 -15.40 1.45 -5.88
CA ARG A 137 -15.40 1.87 -7.29
C ARG A 137 -15.77 0.78 -8.29
N VAL A 138 -15.77 -0.50 -7.90
CA VAL A 138 -16.14 -1.61 -8.80
C VAL A 138 -17.38 -2.33 -8.30
N ASP A 139 -17.24 -3.14 -7.25
CA ASP A 139 -18.32 -3.96 -6.70
C ASP A 139 -17.99 -4.40 -5.27
N ASP A 140 -19.01 -4.36 -4.41
CA ASP A 140 -18.86 -4.59 -2.97
C ASP A 140 -18.45 -6.04 -2.67
N ARG A 141 -19.07 -7.01 -3.34
CA ARG A 141 -18.80 -8.45 -3.10
C ARG A 141 -17.43 -8.83 -3.65
N ARG A 142 -17.15 -8.46 -4.91
CA ARG A 142 -15.86 -8.74 -5.55
C ARG A 142 -14.70 -8.09 -4.80
N GLY A 143 -14.91 -6.88 -4.28
CA GLY A 143 -13.91 -6.19 -3.48
C GLY A 143 -13.56 -6.94 -2.20
N VAL A 144 -14.56 -7.45 -1.45
CA VAL A 144 -14.29 -8.28 -0.26
C VAL A 144 -13.50 -9.53 -0.60
N TYR A 145 -13.91 -10.24 -1.66
CA TYR A 145 -13.19 -11.45 -2.10
C TYR A 145 -11.78 -11.16 -2.61
N SER A 146 -11.50 -9.94 -3.09
CA SER A 146 -10.17 -9.56 -3.58
C SER A 146 -9.13 -9.33 -2.47
N LEU A 147 -9.55 -9.15 -1.21
CA LEU A 147 -8.62 -8.88 -0.10
C LEU A 147 -7.58 -10.00 0.06
N ILE A 148 -8.04 -11.24 0.16
CA ILE A 148 -7.17 -12.40 0.36
C ILE A 148 -6.16 -12.55 -0.80
N PRO A 149 -6.56 -12.60 -2.08
CA PRO A 149 -5.60 -12.74 -3.17
C PRO A 149 -4.65 -11.55 -3.27
N PHE A 150 -5.08 -10.31 -3.00
CA PHE A 150 -4.17 -9.17 -2.99
C PHE A 150 -3.14 -9.25 -1.88
N VAL A 151 -3.54 -9.64 -0.66
CA VAL A 151 -2.60 -9.83 0.46
C VAL A 151 -1.63 -10.96 0.13
N LEU A 152 -2.12 -12.12 -0.33
CA LEU A 152 -1.27 -13.25 -0.69
C LEU A 152 -0.28 -12.90 -1.80
N ALA A 153 -0.74 -12.23 -2.86
CA ALA A 153 0.13 -11.76 -3.94
C ALA A 153 1.19 -10.78 -3.42
N SER A 154 0.79 -9.85 -2.55
CA SER A 154 1.69 -8.85 -1.96
C SER A 154 2.77 -9.50 -1.10
N VAL A 155 2.39 -10.43 -0.22
CA VAL A 155 3.32 -11.20 0.61
C VAL A 155 4.25 -12.06 -0.25
N ALA A 156 3.68 -12.80 -1.21
CA ALA A 156 4.45 -13.64 -2.12
C ALA A 156 5.46 -12.82 -2.93
N SER A 157 5.09 -11.61 -3.37
CA SER A 157 5.99 -10.74 -4.15
C SER A 157 7.23 -10.31 -3.36
N VAL A 158 7.11 -10.08 -2.05
CA VAL A 158 8.24 -9.72 -1.19
C VAL A 158 9.19 -10.91 -1.03
N PHE A 159 8.66 -12.11 -0.81
CA PHE A 159 9.48 -13.32 -0.71
C PHE A 159 10.09 -13.72 -2.04
N TYR A 160 9.35 -13.55 -3.14
CA TYR A 160 9.84 -13.75 -4.49
C TYR A 160 11.05 -12.84 -4.75
N TRP A 161 10.91 -11.54 -4.46
CA TRP A 161 12.03 -10.62 -4.53
C TRP A 161 13.22 -11.10 -3.70
N ARG A 162 12.99 -11.50 -2.44
CA ARG A 162 14.08 -11.93 -1.55
C ARG A 162 14.82 -13.17 -2.06
N TYR A 163 14.12 -14.09 -2.72
CA TYR A 163 14.69 -15.37 -3.16
C TYR A 163 15.31 -15.28 -4.55
N TYR A 164 14.66 -14.59 -5.48
CA TYR A 164 15.07 -14.51 -6.88
C TYR A 164 15.83 -13.23 -7.23
N ASP A 165 15.97 -12.31 -6.27
CA ASP A 165 16.53 -10.96 -6.47
C ASP A 165 15.87 -10.24 -7.66
N ASP A 166 14.54 -10.25 -7.68
CA ASP A 166 13.75 -9.60 -8.71
C ASP A 166 12.62 -8.76 -8.11
N LEU A 167 12.78 -7.44 -8.21
CA LEU A 167 11.88 -6.45 -7.61
C LEU A 167 10.56 -6.27 -8.37
N ARG A 168 10.47 -6.72 -9.63
CA ARG A 168 9.35 -6.37 -10.51
C ARG A 168 7.98 -6.73 -9.93
N PRO A 169 7.73 -7.94 -9.39
CA PRO A 169 6.41 -8.27 -8.85
C PRO A 169 6.02 -7.39 -7.66
N TYR A 170 6.99 -7.10 -6.78
CA TYR A 170 6.78 -6.21 -5.64
C TYR A 170 6.50 -4.77 -6.11
N ALA A 171 7.32 -4.25 -7.03
CA ALA A 171 7.17 -2.90 -7.57
C ALA A 171 5.81 -2.70 -8.26
N ILE A 172 5.31 -3.72 -8.98
CA ILE A 172 3.97 -3.69 -9.58
C ILE A 172 2.91 -3.58 -8.48
N LEU A 173 2.91 -4.50 -7.50
CA LEU A 173 1.88 -4.53 -6.47
C LEU A 173 1.92 -3.33 -5.51
N GLU A 174 3.07 -2.69 -5.35
CA GLU A 174 3.22 -1.45 -4.59
C GLU A 174 2.78 -0.23 -5.42
N THR A 175 3.07 -0.18 -6.72
CA THR A 175 2.79 0.98 -7.59
C THR A 175 1.35 1.01 -8.09
N VAL A 176 0.76 -0.15 -8.38
CA VAL A 176 -0.61 -0.23 -8.91
C VAL A 176 -1.62 0.45 -7.98
N PRO A 177 -1.64 0.21 -6.66
CA PRO A 177 -2.58 0.89 -5.76
C PRO A 177 -2.40 2.41 -5.75
N ARG A 178 -1.16 2.91 -5.77
CA ARG A 178 -0.84 4.35 -5.83
C ARG A 178 -1.44 5.01 -7.07
N VAL A 179 -1.23 4.42 -8.23
CA VAL A 179 -1.72 4.94 -9.50
C VAL A 179 -3.24 4.75 -9.62
N ALA A 180 -3.77 3.60 -9.19
CA ALA A 180 -5.18 3.29 -9.22
C ALA A 180 -6.00 4.26 -8.37
N VAL A 181 -5.49 4.66 -7.19
CA VAL A 181 -6.11 5.67 -6.33
C VAL A 181 -6.35 6.97 -7.10
N VAL A 182 -5.31 7.48 -7.78
CA VAL A 182 -5.38 8.73 -8.56
C VAL A 182 -6.31 8.58 -9.76
N LEU A 183 -6.08 7.56 -10.59
CA LEU A 183 -6.83 7.38 -11.83
C LEU A 183 -8.32 7.12 -11.57
N MET A 184 -8.64 6.27 -10.60
CA MET A 184 -10.04 5.97 -10.28
C MET A 184 -10.73 7.14 -9.58
N ALA A 185 -10.03 7.96 -8.79
CA ALA A 185 -10.60 9.19 -8.22
C ALA A 185 -11.01 10.20 -9.29
N ILE A 186 -10.35 10.21 -10.46
CA ILE A 186 -10.68 11.10 -11.58
C ILE A 186 -11.76 10.48 -12.48
N VAL A 187 -11.61 9.20 -12.84
CA VAL A 187 -12.37 8.57 -13.93
C VAL A 187 -13.66 7.91 -13.43
N VAL A 188 -13.69 7.42 -12.17
CA VAL A 188 -14.81 6.65 -11.63
C VAL A 188 -15.62 7.50 -10.64
N PRO A 189 -16.93 7.68 -10.88
CA PRO A 189 -17.78 8.45 -9.97
C PRO A 189 -17.72 7.89 -8.53
N PRO A 190 -17.55 8.75 -7.52
CA PRO A 190 -17.40 8.30 -6.14
C PRO A 190 -18.72 7.83 -5.52
N ARG A 191 -18.63 6.89 -4.57
CA ARG A 191 -19.79 6.43 -3.78
C ARG A 191 -20.10 7.35 -2.60
N TYR A 192 -19.07 7.98 -2.04
CA TYR A 192 -19.17 8.86 -0.87
C TYR A 192 -18.84 10.30 -1.21
N THR A 193 -19.41 11.22 -0.44
CA THR A 193 -18.96 12.62 -0.44
C THR A 193 -17.51 12.69 0.04
N HIS A 194 -16.74 13.67 -0.47
CA HIS A 194 -15.32 13.88 -0.14
C HIS A 194 -14.31 12.87 -0.72
N SER A 195 -14.67 12.14 -1.78
CA SER A 195 -13.70 11.30 -2.51
C SER A 195 -12.50 12.09 -3.08
N SER A 196 -12.59 13.41 -3.20
CA SER A 196 -11.45 14.29 -3.50
C SER A 196 -10.33 14.18 -2.47
N TYR A 197 -10.59 13.77 -1.22
CA TYR A 197 -9.54 13.49 -0.23
C TYR A 197 -8.57 12.39 -0.67
N TRP A 198 -8.99 11.47 -1.54
CA TRP A 198 -8.07 10.52 -2.16
C TRP A 198 -7.02 11.22 -3.05
N LEU A 199 -7.39 12.31 -3.73
CA LEU A 199 -6.44 13.09 -4.55
C LEU A 199 -5.47 13.88 -3.67
N TRP A 200 -5.94 14.45 -2.55
CA TRP A 200 -5.06 15.12 -1.58
C TRP A 200 -4.09 14.12 -0.93
N ALA A 201 -4.59 12.97 -0.50
CA ALA A 201 -3.77 11.91 0.08
C ALA A 201 -2.75 11.38 -0.93
N ALA A 202 -3.15 11.14 -2.18
CA ALA A 202 -2.24 10.71 -3.23
C ALA A 202 -1.20 11.77 -3.59
N GLY A 203 -1.59 13.05 -3.64
CA GLY A 203 -0.69 14.16 -3.88
C GLY A 203 0.42 14.24 -2.83
N LEU A 204 0.05 14.17 -1.54
CA LEU A 204 1.02 14.15 -0.44
C LEU A 204 1.88 12.88 -0.39
N TYR A 205 1.39 11.76 -0.95
CA TYR A 205 2.09 10.48 -0.92
C TYR A 205 3.09 10.31 -2.08
N ILE A 206 2.89 11.03 -3.19
CA ILE A 206 3.74 10.96 -4.38
C ILE A 206 4.85 12.04 -4.35
N THR A 207 4.70 13.10 -3.55
CA THR A 207 5.70 14.14 -3.28
C THR A 207 6.70 13.73 -2.21
#